data_AF-A0ABD3XNW7-F1
#
_entry.id   AF-A0ABD3XNW7-F1
#
_cell.length_a   1.000
_cell.length_b   1.000
_cell.length_c   1.000
_cell.angle_alpha   90.00
_cell.angle_beta   90.00
_cell.angle_gamma   90.00
#
_symmetry.space_group_name_H-M   'P 1'
#
loop_
_entity.id
_entity.type
_entity.pdbx_description
1 polymer ?
#
loop_
_entity_poly.entity_id
_entity_poly.type
_entity_poly.pdbx_seq_one_letter_code
_entity_poly.pdbx_strand_id
1 'polypeptide(L)' 'KVHPMGVVVVGDKLVIIDKTSKKVLIYRRNDGMLLLFTDELESMPVGLCCVSDKEFCVAMKDGRLAIISVQESGLVST' A
#
# COMPACT_ATOMS: atom_id res chain seq x y z
N LYS A 1 -14.53 6.36 6.81
CA LYS A 1 -14.91 6.66 5.40
C LYS A 1 -13.64 6.62 4.57
N VAL A 2 -13.58 5.77 3.55
CA VAL A 2 -12.40 5.58 2.68
C VAL A 2 -12.43 6.66 1.59
N HIS A 3 -11.29 7.28 1.30
CA HIS A 3 -11.04 8.22 0.22
C HIS A 3 -9.74 7.83 -0.52
N PRO A 4 -9.81 6.84 -1.42
CA PRO A 4 -8.63 6.36 -2.14
C PRO A 4 -8.15 7.45 -3.11
N MET A 5 -6.84 7.70 -3.13
CA MET A 5 -6.23 8.77 -3.93
C MET A 5 -5.27 8.26 -5.01
N GLY A 6 -4.63 7.12 -4.75
CA GLY A 6 -3.61 6.57 -5.64
C GLY A 6 -3.66 5.06 -5.60
N VAL A 7 -3.36 4.46 -6.75
CA VAL A 7 -3.41 3.03 -6.95
C VAL A 7 -2.21 2.62 -7.80
N VAL A 8 -1.60 1.49 -7.46
CA VAL A 8 -0.60 0.83 -8.28
C VAL A 8 -0.85 -0.68 -8.27
N VAL A 9 -0.59 -1.33 -9.40
CA VAL A 9 -0.66 -2.78 -9.55
C VAL A 9 0.75 -3.30 -9.75
N VAL A 10 1.16 -4.26 -8.93
CA VAL A 10 2.48 -4.91 -9.02
C VAL A 10 2.29 -6.40 -8.83
N GLY A 11 2.54 -7.18 -9.88
CA GLY A 11 2.26 -8.62 -9.89
C GLY A 11 0.78 -8.92 -9.60
N ASP A 12 0.53 -9.69 -8.55
CA ASP A 12 -0.79 -10.07 -8.05
C ASP A 12 -1.36 -9.08 -7.02
N LYS A 13 -0.67 -7.97 -6.74
CA LYS A 13 -1.02 -7.02 -5.69
C LYS A 13 -1.64 -5.75 -6.28
N LEU A 14 -2.68 -5.28 -5.64
CA LEU A 14 -3.29 -3.97 -5.86
C LEU A 14 -3.03 -3.14 -4.59
N VAL A 15 -2.22 -2.09 -4.70
CA VAL A 15 -1.86 -1.23 -3.58
C VAL A 15 -2.57 0.11 -3.74
N ILE A 16 -3.24 0.54 -2.67
CA ILE A 16 -4.04 1.77 -2.65
C ILE A 16 -3.58 2.64 -1.48
N ILE A 17 -3.36 3.92 -1.73
CA ILE A 17 -3.19 4.92 -0.66
C ILE A 17 -4.54 5.59 -0.37
N ASP A 18 -4.89 5.64 0.91
CA ASP A 18 -6.10 6.27 1.38
C ASP A 18 -5.80 7.60 2.09
N LYS A 19 -6.35 8.69 1.56
CA LYS A 19 -6.09 10.04 2.05
C LYS A 19 -6.61 10.25 3.48
N THR A 20 -7.83 9.77 3.75
CA THR A 20 -8.56 10.09 4.98
C THR A 20 -8.03 9.29 6.16
N SER A 21 -7.80 8.00 5.96
CA SER A 21 -7.28 7.10 6.99
C SER A 21 -5.76 7.15 7.11
N LYS A 22 -5.06 7.80 6.16
CA LYS A 22 -3.59 7.82 6.08
C LYS A 22 -3.00 6.41 6.06
N LYS A 23 -3.66 5.49 5.37
CA LYS A 23 -3.26 4.08 5.30
C LYS A 23 -2.89 3.71 3.88
N VAL A 24 -2.02 2.71 3.80
CA VAL A 24 -1.83 1.92 2.60
C VAL A 24 -2.63 0.64 2.74
N LEU A 25 -3.32 0.24 1.68
CA LEU A 25 -4.16 -0.95 1.63
C LEU A 25 -3.63 -1.84 0.50
N ILE A 26 -3.49 -3.14 0.76
CA ILE A 26 -2.92 -4.08 -0.21
C ILE A 26 -3.90 -5.23 -0.41
N TYR A 27 -4.36 -5.40 -1.65
CA TYR A 27 -5.28 -6.46 -2.02
C TYR A 27 -4.58 -7.46 -2.91
N ARG A 28 -4.90 -8.74 -2.77
CA ARG A 28 -4.57 -9.73 -3.78
C ARG A 28 -5.63 -9.66 -4.89
N ARG A 29 -5.17 -9.56 -6.14
CA ARG A 29 -6.00 -9.29 -7.32
C ARG A 29 -6.98 -10.42 -7.65
N ASN A 30 -6.60 -11.66 -7.37
CA ASN A 30 -7.32 -12.84 -7.87
C ASN A 30 -8.52 -13.26 -7.01
N ASP A 31 -8.52 -12.92 -5.71
CA ASP A 31 -9.58 -13.27 -4.76
C ASP A 31 -10.24 -12.03 -4.15
N GLY A 32 -9.76 -10.82 -4.48
CA GLY A 32 -10.23 -9.58 -3.86
C GLY A 32 -9.96 -9.53 -2.35
N MET A 33 -9.13 -10.45 -1.85
CA MET A 33 -8.84 -10.56 -0.43
C MET A 33 -7.93 -9.41 -0.03
N LEU A 34 -8.38 -8.66 0.97
CA LEU A 34 -7.59 -7.62 1.60
C LEU A 34 -6.53 -8.27 2.48
N LEU A 35 -5.28 -8.27 2.01
CA LEU A 35 -4.12 -8.49 2.88
C LEU A 35 -3.88 -7.17 3.60
N LEU A 36 -4.54 -7.01 4.74
CA LEU A 36 -4.63 -5.75 5.47
C LEU A 36 -3.27 -5.45 6.14
N PHE A 37 -2.30 -4.99 5.36
CA PHE A 37 -1.09 -4.36 5.85
C PHE A 37 -1.37 -2.87 5.97
N THR A 38 -1.66 -2.41 7.18
CA THR A 38 -1.80 -0.98 7.43
C THR A 38 -0.57 -0.49 8.15
N ASP A 39 0.22 0.30 7.44
CA ASP A 39 1.09 1.24 8.11
C ASP A 39 0.36 2.58 8.20
N GLU A 40 0.43 3.21 9.37
CA GLU A 40 -0.12 4.55 9.56
C GLU A 40 0.90 5.55 9.07
N LEU A 41 0.56 6.24 7.98
CA LEU A 41 1.41 7.31 7.46
C LEU A 41 1.36 8.50 8.41
N GLU A 42 2.53 9.05 8.70
CA GLU A 42 2.64 10.24 9.54
C GLU A 42 1.94 11.47 8.93
N SER A 43 1.84 11.50 7.60
CA SER A 43 1.25 12.59 6.84
C SER A 43 0.32 12.10 5.73
N MET A 44 -0.43 13.04 5.15
CA MET A 44 -1.43 12.76 4.12
C MET A 44 -0.73 12.28 2.83
N PRO A 45 -1.05 11.08 2.31
CA PRO A 45 -0.48 10.63 1.05
C PRO A 45 -1.05 11.43 -0.12
N VAL A 46 -0.21 11.73 -1.11
CA VAL A 46 -0.57 12.48 -2.33
C VAL A 46 -0.23 11.73 -3.61
N GLY A 47 0.68 10.76 -3.54
CA GLY A 47 1.10 9.96 -4.69
C GLY A 47 1.67 8.63 -4.26
N LEU A 48 1.63 7.67 -5.17
CA LEU A 48 2.09 6.30 -4.97
C LEU A 48 2.78 5.83 -6.25
N CYS A 49 3.95 5.22 -6.12
CA CYS A 49 4.59 4.49 -7.21
C CYS A 49 5.22 3.19 -6.69
N CYS A 50 5.43 2.24 -7.59
CA CYS A 50 6.20 1.05 -7.28
C CYS A 50 7.70 1.35 -7.38
N VAL A 51 8.47 0.78 -6.46
CA VAL A 51 9.93 0.77 -6.48
C VAL A 51 10.43 -0.61 -6.90
N SER A 52 9.80 -1.66 -6.37
CA SER A 52 10.06 -3.06 -6.72
C SER A 52 8.79 -3.90 -6.51
N ASP A 53 8.90 -5.23 -6.68
CA ASP A 53 7.80 -6.17 -6.42
C ASP A 53 7.34 -6.20 -4.95
N LYS A 54 8.16 -5.69 -4.04
CA LYS A 54 7.91 -5.69 -2.59
C LYS A 54 7.93 -4.31 -1.97
N GLU A 55 8.32 -3.28 -2.71
CA GLU A 55 8.53 -1.93 -2.17
C GLU A 55 7.75 -0.88 -2.94
N PHE A 56 7.11 0.01 -2.18
CA PHE A 56 6.26 1.07 -2.69
C PHE A 56 6.70 2.40 -2.10
N CYS A 57 6.78 3.43 -2.95
CA CYS A 57 7.09 4.78 -2.50
C CYS A 57 5.79 5.59 -2.41
N VAL A 58 5.56 6.20 -1.25
CA VAL A 58 4.43 7.09 -1.01
C VAL A 58 4.96 8.51 -0.85
N ALA A 59 4.50 9.39 -1.74
CA ALA A 59 4.73 10.82 -1.59
C ALA A 59 3.71 11.39 -0.61
N MET A 60 4.18 12.19 0.35
CA MET A 60 3.35 12.80 1.39
C MET A 60 3.27 14.32 1.25
N LYS A 61 2.18 14.91 1.76
CA LYS A 61 1.91 16.35 1.66
C LYS A 61 2.95 17.23 2.36
N ASP A 62 3.66 16.69 3.35
CA ASP A 62 4.71 17.38 4.09
C ASP A 62 6.07 17.39 3.37
N GLY A 63 6.12 16.89 2.13
CA GLY A 63 7.33 16.87 1.30
C GLY A 63 8.22 15.65 1.53
N ARG A 64 7.87 14.75 2.45
CA ARG A 64 8.62 13.52 2.70
C ARG A 64 8.14 12.38 1.80
N LEU A 65 9.03 11.41 1.61
CA LEU A 65 8.74 10.13 0.97
C LEU A 65 8.82 9.02 2.02
N ALA A 66 7.87 8.09 1.99
CA ALA A 66 7.92 6.86 2.75
C ALA A 66 8.16 5.67 1.81
N ILE A 67 9.03 4.74 2.20
CA ILE A 67 9.21 3.45 1.51
C ILE A 67 8.54 2.39 2.37
N ILE A 68 7.57 1.69 1.78
CA ILE A 68 6.82 0.62 2.44
C ILE A 68 7.26 -0.69 1.82
N SER A 69 7.82 -1.56 2.65
CA SER A 69 8.24 -2.91 2.25
C SER A 69 7.20 -3.93 2.72
N VAL A 70 6.66 -4.70 1.79
CA VAL A 70 5.69 -5.77 2.08
C VAL A 70 6.45 -7.06 2.33
N GLN A 71 6.33 -7.58 3.55
CA GLN A 71 6.78 -8.93 3.87
C GLN A 71 5.59 -9.88 3.80
N GLU A 72 5.62 -10.79 2.84
CA GLU A 72 4.69 -11.91 2.82
C GLU A 72 5.10 -12.87 3.95
N SER A 73 4.36 -12.86 5.05
CA SER A 73 4.48 -13.93 6.04
C SER A 73 3.94 -15.20 5.40
N GLY A 74 4.84 -16.08 4.94
CA GLY A 74 4.47 -17.36 4.36
C GLY A 74 3.68 -18.18 5.39
N LEU A 75 2.40 -18.40 5.14
CA LEU A 75 1.71 -19.58 5.67
C LEU A 75 2.29 -20.77 4.89
N VAL A 76 3.32 -21.40 5.45
CA VAL A 76 3.70 -22.76 5.05
C VAL A 76 2.51 -23.64 5.41
N SER A 77 1.72 -24.04 4.41
CA SER A 77 0.80 -25.16 4.57
C SER A 77 1.64 -26.43 4.69
N THR A 78 1.68 -27.03 5.88
CA THR A 78 2.09 -28.43 6.08
C THR A 78 1.04 -29.39 5.53
#